data_AF-A0A5C3FWD2-F1
#
_entry.id   AF-A0A5C3FWD2-F1
#
_cell.length_a   1.000
_cell.length_b   1.000
_cell.length_c   1.000
_cell.angle_alpha   90.00
_cell.angle_beta   90.00
_cell.angle_gamma   90.00
#
_symmetry.space_group_name_H-M   'P 1'
#
loop_
_entity.id
_entity.type
_entity.pdbx_description
1 polymer ?
#
loop_
_entity_poly.entity_id
_entity_poly.type
_entity_poly.pdbx_seq_one_letter_code
_entity_poly.pdbx_strand_id
1 'polypeptide(L)'
;MSAMSMVLFVLLTLAASACAQMAPVRSRPVRARDAFSDQDPLNKEGEDHGKPTVPSGASLVSLPITSDASVATYWTANPNNATATNAYIMMHGKLRDGANYWSVLDTVLEQAVKAKHAGAVSTSIVTAPQFYSTRLNSGQYTNSQIAFADTNVWQAGEAANRPIGTNVTSFDALDALLAEFSDTAKYPNMKQITFVGHGGGAQLISRYAVVGAGLPSGSKIQLRYVVGDPSSNPYFTLDRPLQDTSVADKATCPLYNRWRYGFDRFNGTRAAPLMTPQQYFARFVTRDVRWVVGYQDTTNDGDDTCMAKLQGGEARRDRNLAWWRYLNTLAGTNQDLTGFPGALPGMTSWANVTNSTLAHRLTVVYDADHNAQEVYTSIEGTSALFDDSSNVQLGWRPQGWRNVTTATQTKSPAAGSAGANSSPAATIGSYRAVAACMVLAAFVSIAVSLL
;
A
#
# COMPACT_ATOMS: atom_id res chain seq x y z
N MET A 1 -41.95 -61.91 -37.89
CA MET A 1 -42.67 -60.68 -37.48
C MET A 1 -41.59 -59.77 -36.89
N SER A 2 -40.90 -58.92 -37.67
CA SER A 2 -41.34 -57.60 -38.21
C SER A 2 -41.92 -56.72 -37.11
N ALA A 3 -41.57 -55.45 -36.88
CA ALA A 3 -40.85 -54.41 -37.60
C ALA A 3 -40.47 -53.33 -36.53
N MET A 4 -39.26 -52.77 -36.49
CA MET A 4 -38.84 -51.52 -37.16
C MET A 4 -39.37 -50.21 -36.52
N SER A 5 -38.42 -49.35 -36.08
CA SER A 5 -38.44 -47.87 -36.15
C SER A 5 -39.42 -47.10 -35.22
N MET A 6 -39.15 -45.91 -34.66
CA MET A 6 -38.07 -44.91 -34.71
C MET A 6 -38.57 -43.77 -33.75
N VAL A 7 -37.80 -43.19 -32.83
CA VAL A 7 -37.18 -41.84 -32.93
C VAL A 7 -37.14 -41.22 -31.52
N LEU A 8 -36.06 -40.48 -31.22
CA LEU A 8 -35.89 -39.46 -30.16
C LEU A 8 -35.61 -39.91 -28.71
N PHE A 9 -34.33 -40.02 -28.34
CA PHE A 9 -33.58 -39.00 -27.58
C PHE A 9 -32.28 -39.60 -27.01
N VAL A 10 -31.23 -39.59 -27.83
CA VAL A 10 -29.84 -39.63 -27.35
C VAL A 10 -29.36 -38.19 -27.40
N LEU A 11 -29.18 -37.55 -26.24
CA LEU A 11 -28.29 -36.41 -25.94
C LEU A 11 -28.74 -35.76 -24.62
N LEU A 12 -28.17 -36.21 -23.50
CA LEU A 12 -28.23 -35.51 -22.21
C LEU A 12 -26.92 -35.75 -21.44
N THR A 13 -25.83 -35.35 -22.07
CA THR A 13 -24.54 -35.08 -21.43
C THR A 13 -24.01 -33.77 -22.01
N LEU A 14 -24.30 -32.65 -21.34
CA LEU A 14 -23.57 -31.36 -21.39
C LEU A 14 -24.50 -30.23 -20.93
N ALA A 15 -24.10 -29.56 -19.85
CA ALA A 15 -24.34 -28.16 -19.49
C ALA A 15 -24.61 -27.97 -17.98
N ALA A 16 -23.60 -28.25 -17.15
CA ALA A 16 -23.48 -27.56 -15.87
C ALA A 16 -22.71 -26.25 -16.13
N SER A 17 -23.37 -25.28 -16.76
CA SER A 17 -22.84 -23.93 -16.92
C SER A 17 -23.35 -23.05 -15.78
N ALA A 18 -22.40 -22.42 -15.10
CA ALA A 18 -22.58 -21.52 -13.98
C ALA A 18 -23.70 -20.49 -14.23
N CYS A 19 -24.67 -20.42 -13.30
CA CYS A 19 -25.51 -19.24 -13.15
C CYS A 19 -24.66 -18.09 -12.60
N ALA A 20 -24.02 -17.35 -13.49
CA ALA A 20 -23.62 -15.97 -13.22
C ALA A 20 -24.92 -15.15 -13.07
N GLN A 21 -25.31 -14.86 -11.83
CA GLN A 21 -26.35 -13.88 -11.55
C GLN A 21 -25.87 -12.52 -12.07
N MET A 22 -26.43 -12.08 -13.19
CA MET A 22 -26.22 -10.74 -13.73
C MET A 22 -26.77 -9.73 -12.72
N ALA A 23 -25.86 -9.07 -12.00
CA ALA A 23 -26.20 -7.90 -11.22
C ALA A 23 -26.75 -6.81 -12.16
N PRO A 24 -27.85 -6.12 -11.81
CA PRO A 24 -28.47 -5.14 -12.69
C PRO A 24 -27.50 -3.98 -12.94
N VAL A 25 -27.27 -3.69 -14.22
CA VAL A 25 -26.51 -2.53 -14.68
C VAL A 25 -27.24 -1.28 -14.22
N ARG A 26 -26.80 -0.68 -13.11
CA ARG A 26 -27.21 0.67 -12.72
C ARG A 26 -26.60 1.66 -13.71
N SER A 27 -27.40 2.16 -14.64
CA SER A 27 -27.12 3.39 -15.37
C SER A 27 -27.12 4.56 -14.38
N ARG A 28 -25.93 5.07 -14.03
CA ARG A 28 -25.77 6.38 -13.41
C ARG A 28 -24.94 7.26 -14.34
N PRO A 29 -25.33 8.54 -14.54
CA PRO A 29 -24.62 9.44 -15.43
C PRO A 29 -23.21 9.69 -14.90
N VAL A 30 -22.31 10.08 -15.82
CA VAL A 30 -20.89 10.43 -15.65
C VAL A 30 -20.54 10.70 -14.18
N ARG A 31 -19.74 9.80 -13.57
CA ARG A 31 -19.23 9.98 -12.21
C ARG A 31 -18.69 11.42 -12.09
N ALA A 32 -19.15 12.15 -11.06
CA ALA A 32 -18.56 13.43 -10.74
C ALA A 32 -17.06 13.23 -10.55
N ARG A 33 -16.23 14.02 -11.24
CA ARG A 33 -14.77 13.96 -11.15
C ARG A 33 -14.34 14.17 -9.69
N ASP A 34 -13.23 13.55 -9.32
CA ASP A 34 -12.64 13.77 -8.00
C ASP A 34 -12.15 15.21 -7.81
N ALA A 35 -11.93 15.57 -6.53
CA ALA A 35 -11.53 16.92 -6.13
C ALA A 35 -10.23 17.43 -6.77
N PHE A 36 -9.25 16.54 -6.99
CA PHE A 36 -8.00 16.88 -7.65
C PHE A 36 -8.27 17.13 -9.13
N SER A 37 -8.99 16.24 -9.80
CA SER A 37 -9.29 16.35 -11.22
C SER A 37 -10.12 17.57 -11.59
N ASP A 38 -11.00 18.04 -10.70
CA ASP A 38 -11.69 19.32 -10.86
C ASP A 38 -10.74 20.52 -10.91
N GLN A 39 -9.53 20.39 -10.36
CA GLN A 39 -8.51 21.44 -10.31
C GLN A 39 -7.26 21.09 -11.14
N ASP A 40 -7.20 19.89 -11.71
CA ASP A 40 -6.01 19.36 -12.38
C ASP A 40 -5.77 20.15 -13.68
N PRO A 41 -4.69 20.95 -13.76
CA PRO A 41 -4.33 21.58 -15.01
C PRO A 41 -3.94 20.49 -16.02
N LEU A 42 -4.04 20.81 -17.32
CA LEU A 42 -3.51 19.93 -18.35
C LEU A 42 -2.00 19.78 -18.15
N ASN A 43 -1.57 18.67 -17.56
CA ASN A 43 -0.17 18.33 -17.37
C ASN A 43 0.30 17.28 -18.38
N LYS A 44 1.58 17.38 -18.70
CA LYS A 44 2.29 16.49 -19.63
C LYS A 44 3.10 15.43 -18.88
N GLU A 45 2.75 15.20 -17.63
CA GLU A 45 3.52 14.32 -16.75
C GLU A 45 3.33 12.86 -17.19
N GLY A 46 4.44 12.17 -17.44
CA GLY A 46 4.40 10.86 -18.09
C GLY A 46 4.00 10.95 -19.57
N GLU A 47 4.40 11.99 -20.31
CA GLU A 47 4.25 12.05 -21.76
C GLU A 47 5.34 11.31 -22.53
N ASP A 48 6.51 11.07 -21.93
CA ASP A 48 7.69 10.51 -22.59
C ASP A 48 7.61 9.00 -22.86
N HIS A 49 6.40 8.45 -22.90
CA HIS A 49 6.21 7.02 -23.14
C HIS A 49 6.24 6.72 -24.63
N GLY A 50 7.28 5.99 -25.06
CA GLY A 50 7.28 5.24 -26.31
C GLY A 50 6.46 3.95 -26.20
N LYS A 51 6.65 3.04 -27.15
CA LYS A 51 6.08 1.68 -27.06
C LYS A 51 6.49 1.03 -25.71
N PRO A 52 5.56 0.36 -25.00
CA PRO A 52 5.89 -0.36 -23.77
C PRO A 52 7.12 -1.26 -23.94
N THR A 53 8.14 -1.02 -23.12
CA THR A 53 9.36 -1.84 -23.08
C THR A 53 9.18 -2.87 -21.98
N VAL A 54 9.33 -4.15 -22.31
CA VAL A 54 9.19 -5.24 -21.34
C VAL A 54 10.55 -5.50 -20.69
N PRO A 55 10.70 -5.33 -19.36
CA PRO A 55 11.94 -5.63 -18.67
C PRO A 55 12.37 -7.10 -18.86
N SER A 56 13.67 -7.37 -18.74
CA SER A 56 14.16 -8.74 -18.64
C SER A 56 13.50 -9.45 -17.46
N GLY A 57 13.09 -10.70 -17.65
CA GLY A 57 12.37 -11.46 -16.62
C GLY A 57 10.87 -11.14 -16.54
N ALA A 58 10.34 -10.21 -17.33
CA ALA A 58 8.93 -9.89 -17.39
C ALA A 58 8.27 -10.30 -18.72
N SER A 59 6.94 -10.36 -18.70
CA SER A 59 6.05 -10.42 -19.86
C SER A 59 4.95 -9.39 -19.68
N LEU A 60 4.54 -8.72 -20.76
CA LEU A 60 3.39 -7.81 -20.72
C LEU A 60 2.14 -8.59 -21.11
N VAL A 61 1.25 -8.82 -20.15
CA VAL A 61 0.00 -9.56 -20.33
C VAL A 61 -1.20 -8.64 -20.21
N SER A 62 -2.38 -9.08 -20.68
CA SER A 62 -3.65 -8.41 -20.42
C SER A 62 -4.45 -9.23 -19.43
N LEU A 63 -4.55 -8.76 -18.18
CA LEU A 63 -5.37 -9.41 -17.16
C LEU A 63 -6.84 -8.98 -17.34
N PRO A 64 -7.78 -9.90 -17.56
CA PRO A 64 -9.21 -9.57 -17.62
C PRO A 64 -9.71 -8.99 -16.30
N ILE A 65 -10.48 -7.90 -16.39
CA ILE A 65 -11.21 -7.31 -15.26
C ILE A 65 -12.70 -7.63 -15.39
N THR A 66 -13.22 -7.53 -16.62
CA THR A 66 -14.56 -7.94 -17.02
C THR A 66 -14.47 -8.74 -18.33
N SER A 67 -15.62 -9.14 -18.89
CA SER A 67 -15.69 -9.71 -20.24
C SER A 67 -15.11 -8.79 -21.33
N ASP A 68 -15.21 -7.48 -21.13
CA ASP A 68 -14.96 -6.47 -22.18
C ASP A 68 -13.75 -5.58 -21.86
N ALA A 69 -13.25 -5.62 -20.62
CA ALA A 69 -12.15 -4.77 -20.16
C ALA A 69 -11.06 -5.57 -19.46
N SER A 70 -9.82 -5.15 -19.64
CA SER A 70 -8.60 -5.76 -19.10
C SER A 70 -7.61 -4.68 -18.70
N VAL A 71 -6.60 -5.04 -17.89
CA VAL A 71 -5.47 -4.18 -17.56
C VAL A 71 -4.18 -4.78 -18.08
N ALA A 72 -3.39 -3.98 -18.81
CA ALA A 72 -2.04 -4.36 -19.18
C ALA A 72 -1.19 -4.47 -17.92
N THR A 73 -0.47 -5.57 -17.76
CA THR A 73 0.27 -5.87 -16.52
C THR A 73 1.62 -6.48 -16.88
N TYR A 74 2.71 -5.87 -16.42
CA TYR A 74 4.01 -6.53 -16.41
C TYR A 74 3.97 -7.65 -15.38
N TRP A 75 4.41 -8.83 -15.76
CA TRP A 75 4.28 -10.05 -14.99
C TRP A 75 5.57 -10.84 -15.05
N THR A 76 6.01 -11.47 -13.95
CA THR A 76 7.13 -12.42 -13.99
C THR A 76 6.99 -13.41 -15.15
N ALA A 77 7.98 -13.48 -16.03
CA ALA A 77 7.96 -14.37 -17.17
C ALA A 77 8.03 -15.83 -16.70
N ASN A 78 7.22 -16.70 -17.30
CA ASN A 78 7.18 -18.14 -17.03
C ASN A 78 7.05 -18.49 -15.52
N PRO A 79 6.06 -17.95 -14.79
CA PRO A 79 5.94 -18.17 -13.37
C PRO A 79 5.56 -19.63 -13.07
N ASN A 80 6.16 -20.22 -12.03
CA ASN A 80 5.74 -21.54 -11.54
C ASN A 80 4.63 -21.39 -10.50
N ASN A 81 3.40 -21.26 -10.99
CA ASN A 81 2.21 -21.05 -10.17
C ASN A 81 2.01 -22.13 -9.09
N ALA A 82 2.37 -23.38 -9.38
CA ALA A 82 2.24 -24.49 -8.43
C ALA A 82 3.15 -24.33 -7.20
N THR A 83 4.25 -23.59 -7.31
CA THR A 83 5.22 -23.37 -6.22
C THR A 83 5.24 -21.93 -5.68
N ALA A 84 4.48 -21.03 -6.30
CA ALA A 84 4.39 -19.65 -5.86
C ALA A 84 3.68 -19.57 -4.51
N THR A 85 4.34 -18.93 -3.55
CA THR A 85 3.79 -18.70 -2.20
C THR A 85 3.48 -17.24 -1.92
N ASN A 86 4.07 -16.32 -2.69
CA ASN A 86 3.83 -14.89 -2.60
C ASN A 86 3.55 -14.30 -3.98
N ALA A 87 2.64 -13.34 -4.03
CA ALA A 87 2.46 -12.44 -5.15
C ALA A 87 2.64 -10.99 -4.69
N TYR A 88 3.41 -10.21 -5.43
CA TYR A 88 3.60 -8.78 -5.20
C TYR A 88 3.07 -7.99 -6.39
N ILE A 89 2.28 -6.96 -6.10
CA ILE A 89 1.61 -6.11 -7.08
C ILE A 89 2.09 -4.68 -6.86
N MET A 90 3.04 -4.24 -7.67
CA MET A 90 3.68 -2.93 -7.60
C MET A 90 2.95 -1.90 -8.47
N MET A 91 2.39 -0.87 -7.83
CA MET A 91 1.76 0.24 -8.54
C MET A 91 2.77 1.36 -8.78
N HIS A 92 2.90 1.73 -10.05
CA HIS A 92 3.75 2.84 -10.50
C HIS A 92 3.31 4.18 -9.94
N GLY A 93 4.22 5.16 -9.98
CA GLY A 93 3.95 6.53 -9.58
C GLY A 93 3.16 7.32 -10.62
N LYS A 94 3.14 8.65 -10.44
CA LYS A 94 2.49 9.63 -11.34
C LYS A 94 3.05 9.60 -12.78
N LEU A 95 4.28 9.10 -12.95
CA LEU A 95 4.96 8.96 -14.23
C LEU A 95 4.50 7.74 -15.06
N ARG A 96 3.58 6.89 -14.57
CA ARG A 96 3.00 5.76 -15.34
C ARG A 96 4.04 4.83 -15.97
N ASP A 97 5.12 4.59 -15.24
CA ASP A 97 6.27 3.79 -15.63
C ASP A 97 6.21 2.38 -15.03
N GLY A 98 5.13 1.63 -15.34
CA GLY A 98 4.92 0.27 -14.80
C GLY A 98 6.09 -0.69 -15.02
N ALA A 99 6.79 -0.57 -16.16
CA ALA A 99 7.99 -1.37 -16.44
C ALA A 99 9.11 -1.09 -15.43
N ASN A 100 9.35 0.19 -15.11
CA ASN A 100 10.36 0.60 -14.15
C ASN A 100 10.02 0.09 -12.76
N TYR A 101 8.76 0.26 -12.32
CA TYR A 101 8.31 -0.22 -11.01
C TYR A 101 8.33 -1.74 -10.89
N TRP A 102 8.06 -2.48 -11.97
CA TRP A 102 8.30 -3.92 -12.00
C TRP A 102 9.78 -4.23 -11.74
N SER A 103 10.70 -3.60 -12.47
CA SER A 103 12.15 -3.81 -12.32
C SER A 103 12.66 -3.45 -10.93
N VAL A 104 12.12 -2.38 -10.32
CA VAL A 104 12.44 -1.98 -8.94
C VAL A 104 12.11 -3.11 -7.98
N LEU A 105 10.87 -3.62 -8.03
CA LEU A 105 10.45 -4.65 -7.08
C LEU A 105 11.11 -5.99 -7.33
N ASP A 106 11.35 -6.34 -8.59
CA ASP A 106 12.10 -7.54 -8.98
C ASP A 106 13.54 -7.48 -8.44
N THR A 107 14.23 -6.34 -8.62
CA THR A 107 15.58 -6.10 -8.07
C THR A 107 15.60 -6.25 -6.55
N VAL A 108 14.63 -5.66 -5.85
CA VAL A 108 14.51 -5.75 -4.38
C VAL A 108 14.31 -7.20 -3.94
N LEU A 109 13.45 -7.95 -4.62
CA LEU A 109 13.21 -9.37 -4.36
C LEU A 109 14.48 -10.20 -4.60
N GLU A 110 15.15 -10.03 -5.74
CA GLU A 110 16.39 -10.74 -6.06
C GLU A 110 17.49 -10.49 -5.02
N GLN A 111 17.68 -9.24 -4.62
CA GLN A 111 18.63 -8.85 -3.58
C GLN A 111 18.30 -9.50 -2.24
N ALA A 112 17.03 -9.47 -1.83
CA ALA A 112 16.58 -10.06 -0.57
C ALA A 112 16.71 -11.60 -0.58
N VAL A 113 16.39 -12.27 -1.70
CA VAL A 113 16.59 -13.71 -1.88
C VAL A 113 18.07 -14.06 -1.80
N LYS A 114 18.94 -13.30 -2.48
CA LYS A 114 20.40 -13.49 -2.43
C LYS A 114 20.96 -13.30 -1.02
N ALA A 115 20.40 -12.35 -0.27
CA ALA A 115 20.71 -12.11 1.13
C ALA A 115 20.09 -13.15 2.09
N LYS A 116 19.32 -14.12 1.58
CA LYS A 116 18.59 -15.14 2.36
C LYS A 116 17.63 -14.52 3.39
N HIS A 117 17.00 -13.41 3.03
CA HIS A 117 15.98 -12.77 3.86
C HIS A 117 14.77 -13.70 4.03
N ALA A 118 14.32 -13.96 5.26
CA ALA A 118 13.42 -15.07 5.58
C ALA A 118 12.06 -15.02 4.84
N GLY A 119 11.53 -13.82 4.58
CA GLY A 119 10.28 -13.61 3.85
C GLY A 119 10.41 -13.44 2.34
N ALA A 120 11.64 -13.41 1.80
CA ALA A 120 11.88 -13.26 0.37
C ALA A 120 12.01 -14.64 -0.29
N VAL A 121 11.05 -14.99 -1.14
CA VAL A 121 10.98 -16.32 -1.78
C VAL A 121 11.26 -16.19 -3.26
N SER A 122 12.20 -16.98 -3.79
CA SER A 122 12.61 -16.91 -5.20
C SER A 122 11.53 -17.29 -6.21
N THR A 123 10.49 -18.03 -5.78
CA THR A 123 9.33 -18.38 -6.60
C THR A 123 8.18 -17.38 -6.49
N SER A 124 8.40 -16.23 -5.84
CA SER A 124 7.39 -15.18 -5.76
C SER A 124 7.10 -14.60 -7.14
N ILE A 125 5.85 -14.20 -7.35
CA ILE A 125 5.42 -13.56 -8.60
C ILE A 125 5.40 -12.05 -8.38
N VAL A 126 6.08 -11.30 -9.24
CA VAL A 126 6.05 -9.84 -9.27
C VAL A 126 5.19 -9.39 -10.44
N THR A 127 4.27 -8.47 -10.16
CA THR A 127 3.43 -7.83 -11.17
C THR A 127 3.44 -6.32 -11.01
N ALA A 128 3.29 -5.60 -12.12
CA ALA A 128 3.09 -4.16 -12.12
C ALA A 128 2.04 -3.80 -13.18
N PRO A 129 0.81 -3.45 -12.77
CA PRO A 129 -0.20 -2.97 -13.68
C PRO A 129 0.23 -1.65 -14.34
N GLN A 130 -0.10 -1.50 -15.61
CA GLN A 130 0.17 -0.31 -16.41
C GLN A 130 -1.15 0.42 -16.64
N PHE A 131 -1.36 1.52 -15.92
CA PHE A 131 -2.52 2.38 -16.11
C PHE A 131 -2.20 3.46 -17.14
N TYR A 132 -2.67 3.23 -18.36
CA TYR A 132 -2.47 4.14 -19.48
C TYR A 132 -3.28 5.42 -19.37
N SER A 133 -2.72 6.52 -19.88
CA SER A 133 -3.49 7.70 -20.25
C SER A 133 -4.04 7.54 -21.67
N THR A 134 -5.33 7.80 -21.85
CA THR A 134 -5.95 7.85 -23.17
C THR A 134 -5.32 8.92 -24.06
N ARG A 135 -4.85 10.04 -23.47
CA ARG A 135 -4.22 11.13 -24.22
C ARG A 135 -2.76 10.81 -24.53
N LEU A 136 -1.98 10.42 -23.52
CA LEU A 136 -0.52 10.34 -23.62
C LEU A 136 -0.01 8.99 -24.13
N ASN A 137 -0.79 7.91 -23.95
CA ASN A 137 -0.45 6.56 -24.39
C ASN A 137 -1.33 6.12 -25.57
N SER A 138 -1.85 7.05 -26.37
CA SER A 138 -2.64 6.73 -27.56
C SER A 138 -1.89 5.77 -28.48
N GLY A 139 -2.53 4.68 -28.87
CA GLY A 139 -1.93 3.62 -29.69
C GLY A 139 -1.04 2.61 -28.94
N GLN A 140 -0.84 2.76 -27.62
CA GLN A 140 -0.04 1.83 -26.80
C GLN A 140 -0.87 0.77 -26.08
N TYR A 141 -2.20 0.94 -26.03
CA TYR A 141 -3.13 0.00 -25.41
C TYR A 141 -4.12 -0.55 -26.43
N THR A 142 -4.61 -1.77 -26.19
CA THR A 142 -5.58 -2.44 -27.06
C THR A 142 -7.01 -1.93 -26.83
N ASN A 143 -7.94 -2.29 -27.72
CA ASN A 143 -9.35 -1.89 -27.59
C ASN A 143 -10.04 -2.39 -26.31
N SER A 144 -9.51 -3.44 -25.67
CA SER A 144 -10.03 -4.00 -24.43
C SER A 144 -9.24 -3.56 -23.19
N GLN A 145 -8.12 -2.85 -23.34
CA GLN A 145 -7.33 -2.40 -22.20
C GLN A 145 -7.85 -1.09 -21.65
N ILE A 146 -7.87 -0.97 -20.32
CA ILE A 146 -8.29 0.26 -19.66
C ILE A 146 -7.28 1.38 -19.85
N ALA A 147 -7.80 2.58 -20.10
CA ALA A 147 -7.03 3.81 -20.13
C ALA A 147 -7.87 4.96 -19.56
N PHE A 148 -7.21 5.92 -18.94
CA PHE A 148 -7.82 7.00 -18.18
C PHE A 148 -7.72 8.33 -18.93
N ALA A 149 -8.79 9.14 -18.88
CA ALA A 149 -8.86 10.40 -19.62
C ALA A 149 -7.84 11.40 -19.09
N ASP A 150 -7.86 11.58 -17.77
CA ASP A 150 -6.97 12.47 -17.05
C ASP A 150 -5.76 11.69 -16.53
N THR A 151 -4.64 12.38 -16.35
CA THR A 151 -3.36 11.76 -16.00
C THR A 151 -3.45 11.09 -14.63
N ASN A 152 -4.04 11.73 -13.62
CA ASN A 152 -3.96 11.26 -12.23
C ASN A 152 -5.27 10.70 -11.63
N VAL A 153 -6.37 10.62 -12.38
CA VAL A 153 -7.68 10.10 -11.87
C VAL A 153 -7.61 8.66 -11.36
N TRP A 154 -6.75 7.82 -11.96
CA TRP A 154 -6.58 6.43 -11.53
C TRP A 154 -6.09 6.32 -10.07
N GLN A 155 -5.39 7.33 -9.55
CA GLN A 155 -4.89 7.34 -8.17
C GLN A 155 -6.03 7.42 -7.13
N ALA A 156 -7.21 7.90 -7.53
CA ALA A 156 -8.40 7.99 -6.69
C ALA A 156 -9.40 6.84 -6.87
N GLY A 157 -9.15 5.85 -7.72
CA GLY A 157 -10.18 4.84 -7.98
C GLY A 157 -11.28 5.31 -8.94
N GLU A 158 -11.01 6.32 -9.77
CA GLU A 158 -11.95 6.78 -10.79
C GLU A 158 -12.10 5.77 -11.93
N ALA A 159 -13.16 5.95 -12.73
CA ALA A 159 -13.40 5.11 -13.89
C ALA A 159 -12.45 5.45 -15.05
N ALA A 160 -12.00 4.41 -15.75
CA ALA A 160 -11.37 4.52 -17.05
C ALA A 160 -12.38 5.05 -18.09
N ASN A 161 -11.89 5.70 -19.14
CA ASN A 161 -12.72 6.11 -20.29
C ASN A 161 -12.49 5.22 -21.52
N ARG A 162 -11.62 4.22 -21.41
CA ARG A 162 -11.44 3.12 -22.35
C ARG A 162 -11.57 1.78 -21.63
N PRO A 163 -12.16 0.75 -22.25
CA PRO A 163 -12.93 0.79 -23.51
C PRO A 163 -14.12 1.77 -23.46
N ILE A 164 -14.63 2.23 -24.61
CA ILE A 164 -15.72 3.25 -24.63
C ILE A 164 -16.92 2.72 -23.84
N GLY A 165 -17.47 3.57 -22.97
CA GLY A 165 -18.65 3.22 -22.16
C GLY A 165 -18.36 2.31 -20.96
N THR A 166 -17.09 1.98 -20.70
CA THR A 166 -16.72 1.25 -19.49
C THR A 166 -17.02 2.05 -18.23
N ASN A 167 -17.29 1.34 -17.15
CA ASN A 167 -17.34 1.89 -15.79
C ASN A 167 -16.26 1.28 -14.87
N VAL A 168 -15.32 0.54 -15.46
CA VAL A 168 -14.21 -0.09 -14.74
C VAL A 168 -13.30 0.98 -14.15
N THR A 169 -13.02 0.84 -12.87
CA THR A 169 -12.15 1.71 -12.08
C THR A 169 -10.77 1.08 -11.90
N SER A 170 -9.80 1.88 -11.46
CA SER A 170 -8.53 1.32 -10.99
C SER A 170 -8.69 0.38 -9.78
N PHE A 171 -9.73 0.57 -8.95
CA PHE A 171 -10.04 -0.40 -7.88
C PHE A 171 -10.51 -1.74 -8.42
N ASP A 172 -11.32 -1.75 -9.49
CA ASP A 172 -11.75 -3.00 -10.13
C ASP A 172 -10.55 -3.76 -10.73
N ALA A 173 -9.54 -3.04 -11.23
CA ALA A 173 -8.29 -3.65 -11.69
C ALA A 173 -7.50 -4.30 -10.53
N LEU A 174 -7.43 -3.65 -9.36
CA LEU A 174 -6.81 -4.25 -8.16
C LEU A 174 -7.61 -5.43 -7.63
N ASP A 175 -8.94 -5.37 -7.67
CA ASP A 175 -9.83 -6.48 -7.32
C ASP A 175 -9.60 -7.68 -8.26
N ALA A 176 -9.39 -7.45 -9.57
CA ALA A 176 -9.06 -8.51 -10.53
C ALA A 176 -7.71 -9.18 -10.23
N LEU A 177 -6.69 -8.41 -9.87
CA LEU A 177 -5.38 -8.95 -9.44
C LEU A 177 -5.51 -9.76 -8.14
N LEU A 178 -6.28 -9.26 -7.18
CA LEU A 178 -6.55 -9.97 -5.94
C LEU A 178 -7.29 -11.29 -6.20
N ALA A 179 -8.30 -11.28 -7.07
CA ALA A 179 -9.06 -12.47 -7.45
C ALA A 179 -8.16 -13.51 -8.14
N GLU A 180 -7.34 -13.07 -9.09
CA GLU A 180 -6.39 -13.90 -9.82
C GLU A 180 -5.42 -14.61 -8.86
N PHE A 181 -4.75 -13.90 -7.96
CA PHE A 181 -3.80 -14.53 -7.03
C PHE A 181 -4.45 -15.27 -5.87
N SER A 182 -5.74 -15.07 -5.61
CA SER A 182 -6.48 -15.82 -4.58
C SER A 182 -7.16 -17.08 -5.10
N ASP A 183 -7.10 -17.35 -6.41
CA ASP A 183 -7.54 -18.61 -7.00
C ASP A 183 -6.61 -19.76 -6.58
N THR A 184 -7.03 -20.53 -5.58
CA THR A 184 -6.25 -21.67 -5.06
C THR A 184 -6.19 -22.86 -6.02
N ALA A 185 -7.03 -22.92 -7.06
CA ALA A 185 -6.89 -23.92 -8.10
C ALA A 185 -5.70 -23.57 -9.02
N LYS A 186 -5.47 -22.27 -9.26
CA LYS A 186 -4.35 -21.77 -10.05
C LYS A 186 -3.06 -21.65 -9.25
N TYR A 187 -3.15 -21.19 -7.99
CA TYR A 187 -2.03 -20.98 -7.07
C TYR A 187 -2.24 -21.76 -5.76
N PRO A 188 -2.06 -23.10 -5.77
CA PRO A 188 -2.42 -23.96 -4.63
C PRO A 188 -1.62 -23.70 -3.36
N ASN A 189 -0.45 -23.07 -3.48
CA ASN A 189 0.45 -22.77 -2.37
C ASN A 189 0.50 -21.28 -2.00
N MET A 190 -0.38 -20.44 -2.56
CA MET A 190 -0.38 -19.01 -2.26
C MET A 190 -0.63 -18.78 -0.76
N LYS A 191 0.24 -18.00 -0.13
CA LYS A 191 0.18 -17.64 1.29
C LYS A 191 0.00 -16.15 1.51
N GLN A 192 0.57 -15.31 0.63
CA GLN A 192 0.52 -13.87 0.80
C GLN A 192 0.38 -13.14 -0.54
N ILE A 193 -0.51 -12.16 -0.56
CA ILE A 193 -0.65 -11.18 -1.64
C ILE A 193 -0.30 -9.82 -1.06
N THR A 194 0.64 -9.13 -1.69
CA THR A 194 1.13 -7.83 -1.23
C THR A 194 0.92 -6.78 -2.31
N PHE A 195 0.07 -5.80 -2.04
CA PHE A 195 0.01 -4.58 -2.84
C PHE A 195 1.09 -3.62 -2.36
N VAL A 196 1.90 -3.12 -3.29
CA VAL A 196 2.98 -2.17 -3.04
C VAL A 196 2.74 -0.95 -3.90
N GLY A 197 2.97 0.25 -3.38
CA GLY A 197 2.93 1.46 -4.19
C GLY A 197 3.91 2.49 -3.66
N HIS A 198 4.41 3.36 -4.54
CA HIS A 198 5.16 4.55 -4.14
C HIS A 198 4.60 5.80 -4.84
N GLY A 199 4.60 6.94 -4.15
CA GLY A 199 4.07 8.21 -4.67
C GLY A 199 2.62 8.10 -5.14
N GLY A 200 2.38 8.28 -6.45
CA GLY A 200 1.06 8.09 -7.07
C GLY A 200 0.48 6.68 -6.91
N GLY A 201 1.31 5.65 -6.93
CA GLY A 201 0.89 4.28 -6.69
C GLY A 201 0.49 4.05 -5.24
N ALA A 202 1.24 4.64 -4.30
CA ALA A 202 0.90 4.61 -2.88
C ALA A 202 -0.41 5.34 -2.57
N GLN A 203 -0.69 6.43 -3.27
CA GLN A 203 -2.00 7.11 -3.19
C GLN A 203 -3.15 6.16 -3.54
N LEU A 204 -3.01 5.34 -4.58
CA LEU A 204 -4.01 4.33 -4.93
C LEU A 204 -4.08 3.22 -3.88
N ILE A 205 -2.94 2.63 -3.50
CA ILE A 205 -2.89 1.52 -2.56
C ILE A 205 -3.43 1.92 -1.19
N SER A 206 -3.12 3.13 -0.69
CA SER A 206 -3.71 3.69 0.53
C SER A 206 -5.23 3.70 0.48
N ARG A 207 -5.79 4.24 -0.62
CA ARG A 207 -7.25 4.31 -0.80
C ARG A 207 -7.87 2.93 -0.95
N TYR A 208 -7.24 2.04 -1.70
CA TYR A 208 -7.71 0.67 -1.87
C TYR A 208 -7.66 -0.13 -0.55
N ALA A 209 -6.63 0.09 0.27
CA ALA A 209 -6.54 -0.46 1.62
C ALA A 209 -7.67 0.04 2.53
N VAL A 210 -8.24 1.22 2.27
CA VAL A 210 -9.44 1.73 2.98
C VAL A 210 -10.74 1.12 2.42
N VAL A 211 -10.97 1.24 1.11
CA VAL A 211 -12.30 0.99 0.53
C VAL A 211 -12.48 -0.39 -0.10
N GLY A 212 -11.40 -1.04 -0.55
CA GLY A 212 -11.44 -2.33 -1.22
C GLY A 212 -12.05 -3.43 -0.35
N ALA A 213 -12.70 -4.43 -0.95
CA ALA A 213 -13.37 -5.49 -0.21
C ALA A 213 -12.39 -6.32 0.64
N GLY A 214 -11.18 -6.54 0.10
CA GLY A 214 -10.19 -7.45 0.68
C GLY A 214 -10.51 -8.91 0.35
N LEU A 215 -9.84 -9.83 1.03
CA LEU A 215 -10.11 -11.27 0.87
C LEU A 215 -11.41 -11.67 1.57
N PRO A 216 -12.11 -12.72 1.09
CA PRO A 216 -13.26 -13.29 1.77
C PRO A 216 -12.93 -13.71 3.22
N SER A 217 -13.93 -13.63 4.10
CA SER A 217 -13.80 -14.10 5.47
C SER A 217 -13.40 -15.59 5.50
N GLY A 218 -12.39 -15.92 6.32
CA GLY A 218 -11.85 -17.28 6.42
C GLY A 218 -10.81 -17.66 5.37
N SER A 219 -10.43 -16.74 4.46
CA SER A 219 -9.28 -16.94 3.59
C SER A 219 -8.03 -17.24 4.43
N LYS A 220 -7.23 -18.21 3.98
CA LYS A 220 -5.92 -18.56 4.57
C LYS A 220 -4.77 -17.73 3.98
N ILE A 221 -5.05 -16.97 2.92
CA ILE A 221 -4.09 -16.08 2.28
C ILE A 221 -4.06 -14.77 3.08
N GLN A 222 -2.86 -14.28 3.35
CA GLN A 222 -2.63 -12.98 3.98
C GLN A 222 -2.67 -11.88 2.92
N LEU A 223 -3.28 -10.75 3.24
CA LEU A 223 -3.32 -9.58 2.37
C LEU A 223 -2.60 -8.40 3.06
N ARG A 224 -1.55 -7.93 2.40
CA ARG A 224 -0.69 -6.83 2.87
C ARG A 224 -0.74 -5.65 1.93
N TYR A 225 -0.66 -4.45 2.49
CA TYR A 225 -0.55 -3.20 1.75
C TYR A 225 0.70 -2.44 2.20
N VAL A 226 1.65 -2.22 1.31
CA VAL A 226 2.86 -1.42 1.56
C VAL A 226 2.74 -0.11 0.80
N VAL A 227 2.74 1.00 1.54
CA VAL A 227 2.36 2.32 1.06
C VAL A 227 3.52 3.28 1.29
N GLY A 228 4.27 3.54 0.22
CA GLY A 228 5.46 4.40 0.21
C GLY A 228 5.16 5.85 -0.19
N ASP A 229 5.35 6.81 0.70
CA ASP A 229 5.35 8.24 0.36
C ASP A 229 4.16 8.77 -0.50
N PRO A 230 2.89 8.43 -0.18
CA PRO A 230 1.75 9.03 -0.87
C PRO A 230 1.70 10.54 -0.56
N SER A 231 1.42 11.36 -1.58
CA SER A 231 1.25 12.81 -1.38
C SER A 231 -0.07 13.18 -0.69
N SER A 232 -1.06 12.29 -0.68
CA SER A 232 -2.32 12.48 0.07
C SER A 232 -2.99 11.16 0.44
N ASN A 233 -3.71 11.17 1.56
CA ASN A 233 -4.46 10.06 2.12
C ASN A 233 -5.95 10.44 2.31
N PRO A 234 -6.88 9.46 2.34
CA PRO A 234 -8.31 9.72 2.57
C PRO A 234 -8.62 9.81 4.08
N TYR A 235 -8.79 11.03 4.61
CA TYR A 235 -9.15 11.24 6.01
C TYR A 235 -10.60 10.82 6.28
N PHE A 236 -10.83 10.12 7.38
CA PHE A 236 -12.14 9.59 7.79
C PHE A 236 -13.03 10.62 8.50
N THR A 237 -12.44 11.73 8.94
CA THR A 237 -13.10 12.82 9.66
C THR A 237 -12.78 14.16 9.00
N LEU A 238 -13.40 15.23 9.52
CA LEU A 238 -13.14 16.59 9.06
C LEU A 238 -11.88 17.21 9.67
N ASP A 239 -11.22 16.52 10.60
CA ASP A 239 -10.02 17.01 11.28
C ASP A 239 -8.83 17.00 10.33
N ARG A 240 -7.99 18.03 10.40
CA ARG A 240 -6.78 18.16 9.58
C ARG A 240 -5.60 18.54 10.48
N PRO A 241 -4.44 17.89 10.33
CA PRO A 241 -3.34 18.06 11.26
C PRO A 241 -2.55 19.36 11.07
N LEU A 242 -2.66 20.02 9.91
CA LEU A 242 -2.02 21.31 9.68
C LEU A 242 -2.73 22.42 10.47
N GLN A 243 -1.98 23.14 11.31
CA GLN A 243 -2.47 24.30 12.05
C GLN A 243 -1.99 25.64 11.46
N ASP A 244 -0.94 25.61 10.62
CA ASP A 244 -0.41 26.80 9.98
C ASP A 244 -1.29 27.19 8.78
N THR A 245 -2.17 28.18 9.02
CA THR A 245 -3.10 28.69 8.01
C THR A 245 -2.40 29.48 6.90
N SER A 246 -1.12 29.85 7.06
CA SER A 246 -0.35 30.49 5.98
C SER A 246 0.04 29.51 4.88
N VAL A 247 0.15 28.22 5.21
CA VAL A 247 0.43 27.14 4.24
C VAL A 247 -0.85 26.67 3.56
N ALA A 248 -1.90 26.38 4.33
CA ALA A 248 -3.24 26.13 3.81
C ALA A 248 -4.29 26.33 4.90
N ASP A 249 -5.44 26.90 4.53
CA ASP A 249 -6.56 27.12 5.44
C ASP A 249 -7.77 26.30 5.01
N LYS A 250 -8.34 25.55 5.97
CA LYS A 250 -9.56 24.77 5.80
C LYS A 250 -10.74 25.65 5.39
N ALA A 251 -10.81 26.91 5.86
CA ALA A 251 -11.90 27.83 5.53
C ALA A 251 -11.93 28.23 4.05
N THR A 252 -10.77 28.26 3.39
CA THR A 252 -10.63 28.64 1.98
C THR A 252 -10.42 27.44 1.05
N CYS A 253 -10.41 26.22 1.59
CA CYS A 253 -10.17 24.99 0.86
C CYS A 253 -11.42 24.07 0.84
N PRO A 254 -12.52 24.43 0.17
CA PRO A 254 -13.82 23.78 0.34
C PRO A 254 -13.89 22.32 -0.12
N LEU A 255 -12.93 21.85 -0.93
CA LEU A 255 -12.90 20.46 -1.40
C LEU A 255 -12.03 19.53 -0.53
N TYR A 256 -11.50 20.01 0.60
CA TYR A 256 -10.57 19.25 1.46
C TYR A 256 -11.13 17.91 1.97
N ASN A 257 -12.47 17.75 1.98
CA ASN A 257 -13.14 16.52 2.39
C ASN A 257 -13.83 15.77 1.24
N ARG A 258 -13.79 16.31 0.01
CA ARG A 258 -14.24 15.56 -1.17
C ARG A 258 -13.29 14.40 -1.44
N TRP A 259 -13.84 13.28 -1.89
CA TRP A 259 -13.03 12.20 -2.45
C TRP A 259 -12.08 12.80 -3.49
N ARG A 260 -10.76 12.73 -3.32
CA ARG A 260 -9.89 11.68 -2.79
C ARG A 260 -9.28 11.93 -1.40
N TYR A 261 -9.62 13.04 -0.74
CA TYR A 261 -9.00 13.54 0.51
C TYR A 261 -9.83 13.27 1.76
N GLY A 262 -11.14 13.07 1.56
CA GLY A 262 -12.10 12.63 2.56
C GLY A 262 -13.20 11.82 1.88
N PHE A 263 -14.39 11.75 2.48
CA PHE A 263 -15.47 10.89 2.02
C PHE A 263 -16.65 11.61 1.36
N ASP A 264 -16.63 12.94 1.19
CA ASP A 264 -17.72 13.63 0.49
C ASP A 264 -17.77 13.18 -0.96
N ARG A 265 -18.97 12.84 -1.43
CA ARG A 265 -19.26 12.32 -2.77
C ARG A 265 -18.53 11.00 -3.12
N PHE A 266 -18.02 10.27 -2.13
CA PHE A 266 -17.56 8.90 -2.38
C PHE A 266 -18.76 7.97 -2.61
N ASN A 267 -18.76 7.25 -3.73
CA ASN A 267 -19.90 6.45 -4.18
C ASN A 267 -19.71 4.94 -3.99
N GLY A 268 -18.66 4.51 -3.30
CA GLY A 268 -18.36 3.10 -3.04
C GLY A 268 -17.54 2.45 -4.16
N THR A 269 -17.27 1.16 -3.98
CA THR A 269 -16.62 0.30 -4.98
C THR A 269 -17.64 -0.67 -5.57
N ARG A 270 -17.26 -1.41 -6.62
CA ARG A 270 -18.13 -2.46 -7.19
C ARG A 270 -18.17 -3.71 -6.30
N ALA A 271 -17.04 -4.04 -5.68
CA ALA A 271 -16.86 -5.29 -4.95
C ALA A 271 -17.50 -5.33 -3.55
N ALA A 272 -17.86 -4.17 -2.98
CA ALA A 272 -18.44 -4.11 -1.64
C ALA A 272 -19.51 -3.00 -1.51
N PRO A 273 -20.50 -3.17 -0.60
CA PRO A 273 -21.45 -2.11 -0.27
C PRO A 273 -20.75 -0.84 0.22
N LEU A 274 -21.39 0.32 -0.03
CA LEU A 274 -20.96 1.59 0.52
C LEU A 274 -21.08 1.55 2.05
N MET A 275 -20.01 1.93 2.75
CA MET A 275 -19.96 2.02 4.20
C MET A 275 -19.79 3.49 4.64
N THR A 276 -20.08 3.76 5.91
CA THR A 276 -19.74 5.04 6.53
C THR A 276 -18.22 5.16 6.74
N PRO A 277 -17.66 6.37 6.88
CA PRO A 277 -16.23 6.54 7.20
C PRO A 277 -15.80 5.78 8.46
N GLN A 278 -16.64 5.75 9.51
CA GLN A 278 -16.36 5.01 10.74
C GLN A 278 -16.30 3.48 10.51
N GLN A 279 -17.21 2.94 9.69
CA GLN A 279 -17.17 1.53 9.32
C GLN A 279 -15.96 1.18 8.45
N TYR A 280 -15.60 2.05 7.49
CA TYR A 280 -14.37 1.88 6.73
C TYR A 280 -13.14 1.91 7.65
N PHE A 281 -13.09 2.84 8.60
CA PHE A 281 -11.98 2.91 9.56
C PHE A 281 -11.90 1.68 10.47
N ALA A 282 -13.03 1.22 11.03
CA ALA A 282 -13.07 0.04 11.88
C ALA A 282 -12.54 -1.21 11.17
N ARG A 283 -12.78 -1.35 9.86
CA ARG A 283 -12.16 -2.40 9.04
C ARG A 283 -10.71 -2.10 8.69
N PHE A 284 -10.39 -0.84 8.40
CA PHE A 284 -9.06 -0.41 7.99
C PHE A 284 -8.03 -0.71 9.07
N VAL A 285 -8.32 -0.38 10.33
CA VAL A 285 -7.36 -0.53 11.43
C VAL A 285 -6.95 -1.99 11.70
N THR A 286 -7.71 -2.97 11.21
CA THR A 286 -7.37 -4.40 11.37
C THR A 286 -6.53 -4.95 10.22
N ARG A 287 -6.30 -4.17 9.15
CA ARG A 287 -5.54 -4.60 7.96
C ARG A 287 -4.03 -4.47 8.20
N ASP A 288 -3.26 -5.39 7.59
CA ASP A 288 -1.80 -5.27 7.51
C ASP A 288 -1.43 -4.18 6.48
N VAL A 289 -1.35 -2.93 6.97
CA VAL A 289 -0.90 -1.77 6.19
C VAL A 289 0.40 -1.26 6.77
N ARG A 290 1.39 -1.10 5.90
CA ARG A 290 2.75 -0.71 6.24
C ARG A 290 3.07 0.58 5.52
N TRP A 291 3.18 1.65 6.29
CA TRP A 291 3.56 2.96 5.80
C TRP A 291 5.08 3.02 5.74
N VAL A 292 5.63 3.29 4.57
CA VAL A 292 7.07 3.49 4.37
C VAL A 292 7.27 4.94 3.99
N VAL A 293 8.14 5.65 4.71
CA VAL A 293 8.34 7.09 4.53
C VAL A 293 9.81 7.38 4.31
N GLY A 294 10.17 8.00 3.19
CA GLY A 294 11.48 8.63 2.99
C GLY A 294 11.62 9.87 3.87
N TYR A 295 12.58 9.90 4.78
CA TYR A 295 12.76 11.05 5.69
C TYR A 295 13.30 12.30 4.98
N GLN A 296 13.93 12.13 3.81
CA GLN A 296 14.37 13.24 2.96
C GLN A 296 13.31 13.64 1.92
N ASP A 297 12.13 13.02 1.95
CA ASP A 297 11.01 13.37 1.06
C ASP A 297 10.33 14.68 1.48
N THR A 298 11.05 15.78 1.27
CA THR A 298 10.65 17.14 1.66
C THR A 298 10.44 18.07 0.48
N THR A 299 10.64 17.60 -0.75
CA THR A 299 10.45 18.43 -1.94
C THR A 299 8.98 18.78 -2.10
N ASN A 300 8.70 20.02 -2.51
CA ASN A 300 7.34 20.40 -2.87
C ASN A 300 7.01 19.89 -4.28
N ASP A 301 6.64 18.61 -4.37
CA ASP A 301 6.19 18.03 -5.63
C ASP A 301 5.11 16.93 -5.44
N GLY A 302 4.41 16.57 -6.51
CA GLY A 302 3.25 15.68 -6.45
C GLY A 302 1.94 16.47 -6.29
N ASP A 303 1.08 16.05 -5.37
CA ASP A 303 -0.17 16.75 -5.06
C ASP A 303 0.11 17.97 -4.16
N ASP A 304 0.15 19.15 -4.78
CA ASP A 304 0.43 20.43 -4.10
C ASP A 304 -0.85 21.25 -3.81
N THR A 305 -2.02 20.62 -3.88
CA THR A 305 -3.30 21.30 -3.64
C THR A 305 -3.47 21.67 -2.16
N CYS A 306 -4.30 22.68 -1.86
CA CYS A 306 -4.62 23.02 -0.47
C CYS A 306 -5.17 21.82 0.31
N MET A 307 -5.90 20.93 -0.36
CA MET A 307 -6.50 19.73 0.24
C MET A 307 -5.42 18.77 0.75
N ALA A 308 -4.32 18.62 -0.01
CA ALA A 308 -3.17 17.82 0.37
C ALA A 308 -2.30 18.51 1.42
N LYS A 309 -2.02 19.82 1.27
CA LYS A 309 -1.25 20.61 2.25
C LYS A 309 -1.87 20.57 3.64
N LEU A 310 -3.21 20.62 3.75
CA LEU A 310 -3.92 20.49 5.02
C LEU A 310 -3.59 19.18 5.78
N GLN A 311 -3.05 18.16 5.12
CA GLN A 311 -2.70 16.87 5.71
C GLN A 311 -1.35 16.85 6.44
N GLY A 312 -0.61 17.96 6.49
CA GLY A 312 0.63 18.04 7.26
C GLY A 312 1.68 19.03 6.76
N GLY A 313 1.36 19.90 5.80
CA GLY A 313 2.26 20.90 5.24
C GLY A 313 2.69 20.58 3.81
N GLU A 314 3.72 21.28 3.33
CA GLU A 314 4.24 21.15 1.95
C GLU A 314 5.01 19.84 1.74
N ALA A 315 5.85 19.46 2.71
CA ALA A 315 6.64 18.24 2.65
C ALA A 315 5.76 16.98 2.68
N ARG A 316 5.97 16.04 1.75
CA ARG A 316 5.26 14.74 1.75
C ARG A 316 5.58 13.92 2.99
N ARG A 317 6.82 13.93 3.46
CA ARG A 317 7.21 13.31 4.73
C ARG A 317 6.29 13.76 5.86
N ASP A 318 6.10 15.08 6.01
CA ASP A 318 5.35 15.62 7.14
C ASP A 318 3.86 15.24 7.03
N ARG A 319 3.30 15.22 5.81
CA ARG A 319 1.95 14.69 5.54
C ARG A 319 1.79 13.22 5.94
N ASN A 320 2.79 12.38 5.66
CA ASN A 320 2.75 10.96 6.01
C ASN A 320 2.96 10.69 7.52
N LEU A 321 3.85 11.43 8.17
CA LEU A 321 4.05 11.34 9.61
C LEU A 321 2.84 11.92 10.39
N ALA A 322 2.21 12.97 9.88
CA ALA A 322 0.97 13.51 10.43
C ALA A 322 -0.23 12.57 10.19
N TRP A 323 -0.25 11.83 9.08
CA TRP A 323 -1.21 10.75 8.85
C TRP A 323 -1.07 9.62 9.89
N TRP A 324 0.16 9.23 10.23
CA TRP A 324 0.40 8.27 11.32
C TRP A 324 -0.14 8.77 12.67
N ARG A 325 0.10 10.05 13.00
CA ARG A 325 -0.50 10.70 14.17
C ARG A 325 -2.03 10.65 14.13
N TYR A 326 -2.62 10.97 12.98
CA TYR A 326 -4.07 10.95 12.78
C TYR A 326 -4.66 9.57 13.02
N LEU A 327 -4.10 8.52 12.42
CA LEU A 327 -4.59 7.15 12.60
C LEU A 327 -4.55 6.70 14.05
N ASN A 328 -3.44 6.94 14.76
CA ASN A 328 -3.28 6.54 16.15
C ASN A 328 -4.20 7.34 17.10
N THR A 329 -4.40 8.63 16.82
CA THR A 329 -5.33 9.49 17.57
C THR A 329 -6.78 9.05 17.35
N LEU A 330 -7.17 8.77 16.10
CA LEU A 330 -8.53 8.34 15.76
C LEU A 330 -8.81 6.95 16.32
N ALA A 331 -7.85 6.02 16.21
CA ALA A 331 -8.00 4.69 16.78
C ALA A 331 -7.94 4.69 18.32
N GLY A 332 -7.50 5.78 18.96
CA GLY A 332 -7.37 5.86 20.42
C GLY A 332 -6.32 4.89 20.97
N THR A 333 -5.23 4.68 20.23
CA THR A 333 -4.11 3.84 20.67
C THR A 333 -3.29 4.55 21.76
N ASN A 334 -2.42 3.79 22.43
CA ASN A 334 -1.45 4.34 23.38
C ASN A 334 -0.10 4.71 22.72
N GLN A 335 -0.01 4.73 21.39
CA GLN A 335 1.22 5.01 20.64
C GLN A 335 1.83 6.34 21.08
N ASP A 336 3.15 6.36 21.31
CA ASP A 336 3.86 7.62 21.53
C ASP A 336 3.97 8.39 20.21
N LEU A 337 3.39 9.59 20.20
CA LEU A 337 3.36 10.52 19.07
C LEU A 337 4.19 11.78 19.36
N THR A 338 5.03 11.76 20.39
CA THR A 338 5.96 12.85 20.71
C THR A 338 6.91 13.08 19.53
N GLY A 339 7.05 14.34 19.13
CA GLY A 339 7.93 14.76 18.02
C GLY A 339 7.40 14.47 16.61
N PHE A 340 6.29 13.75 16.45
CA PHE A 340 5.64 13.62 15.13
C PHE A 340 4.99 14.97 14.73
N PRO A 341 5.01 15.36 13.45
CA PRO A 341 4.36 16.58 12.99
C PRO A 341 2.82 16.51 13.08
N GLY A 342 2.19 17.67 12.91
CA GLY A 342 0.74 17.83 12.96
C GLY A 342 0.17 17.93 14.37
N ALA A 343 -0.99 18.58 14.50
CA ALA A 343 -1.77 18.64 15.73
C ALA A 343 -3.26 18.47 15.41
N LEU A 344 -3.98 17.75 16.28
CA LEU A 344 -5.40 17.43 16.10
C LEU A 344 -6.20 17.84 17.34
N PRO A 345 -6.22 19.14 17.69
CA PRO A 345 -6.90 19.61 18.89
C PRO A 345 -8.40 19.32 18.81
N GLY A 346 -8.94 18.69 19.84
CA GLY A 346 -10.38 18.38 19.94
C GLY A 346 -10.85 17.21 19.09
N MET A 347 -9.96 16.51 18.37
CA MET A 347 -10.34 15.32 17.61
C MET A 347 -10.81 14.20 18.55
N THR A 348 -12.01 13.70 18.31
CA THR A 348 -12.61 12.62 19.12
C THR A 348 -12.16 11.26 18.62
N SER A 349 -11.63 10.42 19.52
CA SER A 349 -11.25 9.05 19.17
C SER A 349 -12.48 8.17 18.91
N TRP A 350 -12.28 7.16 18.07
CA TRP A 350 -13.19 6.05 17.79
C TRP A 350 -12.73 4.75 18.48
N ALA A 351 -12.10 4.89 19.66
CA ALA A 351 -11.59 3.78 20.47
C ALA A 351 -12.65 2.69 20.75
N ASN A 352 -13.92 3.07 20.83
CA ASN A 352 -15.05 2.17 21.06
C ASN A 352 -15.31 1.17 19.91
N VAL A 353 -14.92 1.50 18.67
CA VAL A 353 -15.09 0.61 17.50
C VAL A 353 -13.77 -0.04 17.07
N THR A 354 -12.63 0.54 17.46
CA THR A 354 -11.29 0.00 17.15
C THR A 354 -10.70 -0.82 18.31
N ASN A 355 -11.33 -0.82 19.48
CA ASN A 355 -10.79 -1.35 20.74
C ASN A 355 -9.39 -0.79 21.07
N SER A 356 -9.14 0.48 20.75
CA SER A 356 -7.83 1.12 20.91
C SER A 356 -6.69 0.42 20.15
N THR A 357 -7.00 -0.30 19.06
CA THR A 357 -6.01 -1.04 18.26
C THR A 357 -5.76 -0.44 16.89
N LEU A 358 -4.53 -0.63 16.40
CA LEU A 358 -4.10 -0.32 15.04
C LEU A 358 -3.07 -1.37 14.60
N ALA A 359 -3.44 -2.23 13.65
CA ALA A 359 -2.57 -3.30 13.14
C ALA A 359 -1.42 -2.78 12.25
N HIS A 360 -1.47 -1.52 11.85
CA HIS A 360 -0.52 -0.92 10.92
C HIS A 360 0.89 -0.80 11.49
N ARG A 361 1.85 -0.63 10.58
CA ARG A 361 3.26 -0.32 10.92
C ARG A 361 3.70 0.94 10.19
N LEU A 362 4.55 1.72 10.86
CA LEU A 362 5.27 2.83 10.25
C LEU A 362 6.76 2.50 10.21
N THR A 363 7.34 2.65 9.03
CA THR A 363 8.75 2.49 8.76
C THR A 363 9.25 3.81 8.15
N VAL A 364 10.32 4.38 8.69
CA VAL A 364 10.89 5.63 8.19
C VAL A 364 12.34 5.41 7.75
N VAL A 365 12.60 5.53 6.45
CA VAL A 365 13.92 5.36 5.85
C VAL A 365 14.66 6.69 5.91
N TYR A 366 15.71 6.77 6.74
CA TYR A 366 16.32 8.06 7.08
C TYR A 366 16.99 8.77 5.90
N ASP A 367 17.64 8.00 5.01
CA ASP A 367 18.47 8.53 3.93
C ASP A 367 17.78 8.49 2.55
N ALA A 368 16.49 8.14 2.49
CA ALA A 368 15.75 8.09 1.23
C ALA A 368 14.92 9.36 1.01
N ASP A 369 14.92 9.83 -0.24
CA ASP A 369 14.02 10.87 -0.74
C ASP A 369 12.78 10.26 -1.43
N HIS A 370 12.15 10.98 -2.37
CA HIS A 370 10.99 10.51 -3.14
C HIS A 370 11.37 9.51 -4.26
N ASN A 371 12.12 8.47 -3.92
CA ASN A 371 12.63 7.46 -4.85
C ASN A 371 12.26 6.04 -4.42
N ALA A 372 11.42 5.38 -5.23
CA ALA A 372 10.93 4.04 -4.95
C ALA A 372 12.05 3.00 -4.82
N GLN A 373 13.12 3.11 -5.64
CA GLN A 373 14.24 2.19 -5.56
C GLN A 373 14.96 2.36 -4.23
N GLU A 374 15.34 3.59 -3.86
CA GLU A 374 16.05 3.88 -2.61
C GLU A 374 15.24 3.46 -1.38
N VAL A 375 13.93 3.77 -1.37
CA VAL A 375 13.02 3.39 -0.30
C VAL A 375 12.99 1.87 -0.16
N TYR A 376 12.74 1.12 -1.25
CA TYR A 376 12.47 -0.31 -1.15
C TYR A 376 13.72 -1.20 -1.14
N THR A 377 14.90 -0.74 -1.59
CA THR A 377 16.18 -1.46 -1.39
C THR A 377 16.83 -1.19 -0.04
N SER A 378 16.37 -0.18 0.71
CA SER A 378 16.83 0.03 2.09
C SER A 378 16.51 -1.18 2.98
N ILE A 379 17.22 -1.32 4.09
CA ILE A 379 16.97 -2.39 5.07
C ILE A 379 15.53 -2.28 5.60
N GLU A 380 15.12 -1.06 5.89
CA GLU A 380 13.80 -0.69 6.37
C GLU A 380 12.69 -1.04 5.37
N GLY A 381 12.83 -0.60 4.11
CA GLY A 381 11.85 -0.87 3.06
C GLY A 381 11.76 -2.34 2.68
N THR A 382 12.91 -3.02 2.59
CA THR A 382 12.99 -4.48 2.39
C THR A 382 12.26 -5.22 3.51
N SER A 383 12.47 -4.81 4.77
CA SER A 383 11.75 -5.35 5.92
C SER A 383 10.24 -5.11 5.84
N ALA A 384 9.81 -3.90 5.45
CA ALA A 384 8.39 -3.59 5.26
C ALA A 384 7.74 -4.46 4.16
N LEU A 385 8.48 -4.90 3.16
CA LEU A 385 8.00 -5.83 2.13
C LEU A 385 7.92 -7.27 2.64
N PHE A 386 9.00 -7.78 3.23
CA PHE A 386 9.19 -9.22 3.42
C PHE A 386 8.99 -9.72 4.85
N ASP A 387 9.26 -8.92 5.88
CA ASP A 387 9.15 -9.41 7.26
C ASP A 387 7.72 -9.63 7.70
N ASP A 388 7.51 -10.50 8.68
CA ASP A 388 6.24 -10.61 9.39
C ASP A 388 5.98 -9.34 10.23
N SER A 389 4.71 -9.02 10.50
CA SER A 389 4.31 -7.72 11.06
C SER A 389 4.87 -7.44 12.47
N SER A 390 5.36 -8.45 13.19
CA SER A 390 6.04 -8.26 14.49
C SER A 390 7.51 -7.83 14.35
N ASN A 391 8.14 -8.09 13.20
CA ASN A 391 9.58 -7.94 12.98
C ASN A 391 9.93 -6.80 12.02
N VAL A 392 8.92 -6.10 11.49
CA VAL A 392 9.11 -4.96 10.59
C VAL A 392 10.01 -3.91 11.24
N GLN A 393 11.10 -3.56 10.55
CA GLN A 393 12.03 -2.52 10.97
C GLN A 393 11.34 -1.18 10.99
N LEU A 394 11.47 -0.49 12.12
CA LEU A 394 10.82 0.79 12.36
C LEU A 394 11.55 1.95 11.67
N GLY A 395 12.88 1.87 11.54
CA GLY A 395 13.71 2.97 11.02
C GLY A 395 13.74 4.18 11.95
N TRP A 396 13.87 5.37 11.36
CA TRP A 396 13.98 6.64 12.11
C TRP A 396 12.77 6.91 13.01
N ARG A 397 13.02 7.55 14.16
CA ARG A 397 12.01 8.07 15.08
C ARG A 397 12.39 9.45 15.59
N PRO A 398 11.40 10.31 15.91
CA PRO A 398 11.69 11.63 16.50
C PRO A 398 12.45 11.52 17.82
N GLN A 399 13.25 12.54 18.13
CA GLN A 399 13.93 12.63 19.42
C GLN A 399 12.91 12.60 20.57
N GLY A 400 13.18 11.78 21.59
CA GLY A 400 12.32 11.62 22.75
C GLY A 400 11.18 10.61 22.58
N TRP A 401 11.00 10.04 21.38
CA TRP A 401 10.03 8.98 21.13
C TRP A 401 10.36 7.71 21.92
N ARG A 402 9.33 7.06 22.48
CA ARG A 402 9.42 5.82 23.24
C ARG A 402 8.64 4.71 22.55
N ASN A 403 9.26 3.54 22.45
CA ASN A 403 8.57 2.34 21.98
C ASN A 403 7.67 1.80 23.10
N VAL A 404 6.38 2.12 23.03
CA VAL A 404 5.36 1.75 24.03
C VAL A 404 4.68 0.41 23.74
N THR A 405 5.11 -0.31 22.70
CA THR A 405 4.46 -1.54 22.19
C THR A 405 4.62 -2.77 23.09
N THR A 406 5.12 -2.64 24.32
CA THR A 406 5.41 -3.77 25.23
C THR A 406 4.56 -3.83 26.51
N ALA A 407 3.54 -2.97 26.68
CA ALA A 407 2.84 -2.85 27.97
C ALA A 407 1.34 -3.22 27.94
N THR A 408 0.95 -4.26 27.21
CA THR A 408 -0.39 -4.87 27.35
C THR A 408 -0.36 -6.38 27.07
N GLN A 409 0.51 -7.10 27.79
CA GLN A 409 0.16 -8.46 28.17
C GLN A 409 -0.64 -8.40 29.47
N THR A 410 -1.91 -8.76 29.36
CA THR A 410 -2.83 -9.05 30.46
C THR A 410 -2.15 -9.95 31.50
N LYS A 411 -1.89 -9.41 32.69
CA LYS A 411 -1.73 -10.25 33.89
C LYS A 411 -3.07 -10.96 34.10
N SER A 412 -3.14 -12.23 33.72
CA SER A 412 -4.15 -13.13 34.29
C SER A 412 -3.90 -13.25 35.81
N PRO A 413 -4.95 -13.36 36.63
CA PRO A 413 -4.78 -13.48 38.07
C PRO A 413 -4.10 -14.81 38.37
N ALA A 414 -2.95 -14.75 39.04
CA ALA A 414 -2.23 -15.91 39.50
C ALA A 414 -3.10 -16.70 40.48
N ALA A 415 -3.36 -17.97 40.15
CA ALA A 415 -3.85 -18.94 41.11
C ALA A 415 -2.81 -19.06 42.23
N GLY A 416 -3.22 -18.70 43.45
CA GLY A 416 -2.40 -18.87 44.64
C GLY A 416 -2.11 -20.34 44.89
N SER A 417 -0.84 -20.71 44.87
CA SER A 417 -0.35 -21.90 45.55
C SER A 417 0.54 -21.46 46.69
N ALA A 418 0.20 -21.96 47.88
CA ALA A 418 0.78 -21.62 49.15
C ALA A 418 2.16 -22.24 49.33
N GLY A 419 3.05 -21.44 49.94
CA GLY A 419 3.96 -21.87 51.01
C GLY A 419 5.12 -22.80 50.66
N ALA A 420 6.34 -22.27 50.73
CA ALA A 420 7.35 -22.78 51.66
C ALA A 420 8.55 -21.83 51.77
N ASN A 421 9.03 -21.69 53.00
CA ASN A 421 10.14 -20.89 53.49
C ASN A 421 11.50 -21.18 52.83
N SER A 422 12.34 -20.16 52.69
CA SER A 422 13.61 -20.05 53.45
C SER A 422 14.36 -18.76 53.10
N SER A 423 14.75 -18.01 54.13
CA SER A 423 15.53 -16.76 54.06
C SER A 423 17.06 -17.02 53.89
N PRO A 424 17.96 -16.03 54.03
CA PRO A 424 18.90 -15.67 52.96
C PRO A 424 20.36 -15.98 53.33
N ALA A 425 21.27 -15.96 52.35
CA ALA A 425 22.70 -15.89 52.66
C ALA A 425 23.47 -15.06 51.63
N ALA A 426 24.32 -14.21 52.18
CA ALA A 426 25.08 -13.16 51.54
C ALA A 426 26.48 -13.62 51.07
N THR A 427 27.20 -12.65 50.49
CA THR A 427 28.67 -12.49 50.39
C THR A 427 29.42 -13.32 49.35
N ILE A 428 29.88 -12.68 48.27
CA ILE A 428 31.21 -12.06 48.03
C ILE A 428 32.33 -13.10 47.81
N GLY A 429 32.91 -13.05 46.61
CA GLY A 429 34.12 -13.80 46.22
C GLY A 429 34.72 -13.20 44.95
N SER A 430 35.63 -12.26 45.16
CA SER A 430 36.48 -11.49 44.24
C SER A 430 37.36 -12.32 43.30
N TYR A 431 37.67 -11.78 42.11
CA TYR A 431 39.05 -11.69 41.58
C TYR A 431 39.19 -10.51 40.59
N ARG A 432 40.18 -9.65 40.86
CA ARG A 432 40.74 -8.60 39.99
C ARG A 432 42.14 -9.03 39.55
N ALA A 433 42.54 -8.66 38.32
CA ALA A 433 43.88 -8.22 37.91
C ALA A 433 43.78 -7.65 36.47
N VAL A 434 43.96 -6.34 36.17
CA VAL A 434 45.21 -5.51 36.09
C VAL A 434 46.03 -5.93 34.83
N ALA A 435 46.38 -5.11 33.83
CA ALA A 435 46.91 -3.73 33.72
C ALA A 435 46.51 -3.09 32.33
N ALA A 436 46.35 -1.78 32.07
CA ALA A 436 47.26 -0.60 32.08
C ALA A 436 48.56 -0.82 31.26
N CYS A 437 49.01 0.00 30.29
CA CYS A 437 49.02 1.46 30.19
C CYS A 437 49.28 2.01 28.75
N MET A 438 49.08 3.34 28.65
CA MET A 438 49.21 4.37 27.59
C MET A 438 50.43 4.34 26.63
N VAL A 439 50.31 5.04 25.47
CA VAL A 439 50.99 6.34 25.15
C VAL A 439 50.59 6.88 23.75
N LEU A 440 50.40 8.22 23.68
CA LEU A 440 50.17 9.08 22.50
C LEU A 440 51.39 9.19 21.57
N ALA A 441 51.18 9.50 20.28
CA ALA A 441 51.69 10.73 19.63
C ALA A 441 51.35 10.78 18.12
N ALA A 442 50.98 11.98 17.66
CA ALA A 442 50.74 12.36 16.27
C ALA A 442 52.06 12.75 15.57
N PHE A 443 52.12 12.63 14.22
CA PHE A 443 52.89 13.55 13.36
C PHE A 443 52.34 13.61 11.93
N VAL A 444 52.35 14.84 11.41
CA VAL A 444 51.98 15.35 10.08
C VAL A 444 53.18 15.26 9.13
N SER A 445 52.95 15.07 7.81
CA SER A 445 53.84 15.52 6.71
C SER A 445 53.04 15.56 5.40
N ILE A 446 52.61 16.74 4.94
CA ILE A 446 53.21 17.61 3.88
C ILE A 446 53.10 17.01 2.47
N ALA A 447 52.24 17.63 1.65
CA ALA A 447 52.28 17.58 0.19
C ALA A 447 52.87 18.91 -0.32
N VAL A 448 53.87 18.84 -1.19
CA VAL A 448 54.42 19.97 -1.96
C VAL A 448 54.23 19.68 -3.45
N SER A 449 53.89 20.77 -4.12
CA SER A 449 53.55 21.07 -5.51
C SER A 449 54.50 20.59 -6.60
N LEU A 450 53.97 20.59 -7.84
CA LEU A 450 54.53 21.00 -9.16
C LEU A 450 53.50 20.49 -10.21
N LEU A 451 52.94 21.21 -11.17
CA LEU A 451 53.24 22.44 -11.90
C LEU A 451 51.93 23.02 -12.45
#